data_AF-A0A8J5SS07-F1
#
_entry.id   AF-A0A8J5SS07-F1
#
_cell.length_a   1.000
_cell.length_b   1.000
_cell.length_c   1.000
_cell.angle_alpha   90.00
_cell.angle_beta   90.00
_cell.angle_gamma   90.00
#
_symmetry.space_group_name_H-M   'P 1'
#
loop_
_entity.id
_entity.type
_entity.pdbx_description
1 polymer ?
#
loop_
_entity_poly.entity_id
_entity_poly.type
_entity_poly.pdbx_seq_one_letter_code
_entity_poly.pdbx_strand_id
1 'polypeptide(L)'
;MWLHTLLAMIGEQFDYGDEICGAVVSVRGKQERIAIWTKNAANETAQISIGKQWKEFMDYKDPIGFIVHDDAKKMDKGPKNRYTV
;
A
#
# COMPACT_ATOMS: atom_id res chain seq x y z
N MET A 1 5.36 -10.28 6.87
CA MET A 1 4.80 -9.08 6.20
C MET A 1 5.64 -7.84 6.47
N TRP A 2 5.67 -7.25 7.68
CA TRP A 2 6.39 -5.99 7.93
C TRP A 2 7.88 -5.99 7.52
N LEU A 3 8.65 -6.99 7.97
CA LEU A 3 10.06 -7.12 7.59
C LEU A 3 10.25 -7.26 6.07
N HIS A 4 9.37 -8.00 5.39
CA HIS A 4 9.47 -8.20 3.93
C HIS A 4 9.18 -6.90 3.19
N THR A 5 8.18 -6.12 3.64
CA THR A 5 7.92 -4.77 3.12
C THR A 5 9.14 -3.86 3.27
N LEU A 6 9.78 -3.87 4.44
CA LEU A 6 10.99 -3.06 4.67
C LEU A 6 12.15 -3.49 3.76
N LEU A 7 12.40 -4.79 3.64
CA LEU A 7 13.46 -5.33 2.78
C LEU A 7 13.22 -5.00 1.31
N ALA A 8 11.98 -5.12 0.82
CA ALA A 8 11.63 -4.77 -0.56
C ALA A 8 11.81 -3.27 -0.85
N MET A 9 11.50 -2.42 0.13
CA MET A 9 11.70 -0.97 -0.01
C MET A 9 13.18 -0.58 -0.02
N ILE A 10 13.97 -1.03 0.95
CA ILE A 10 15.40 -0.66 1.02
C ILE A 10 16.23 -1.32 -0.08
N GLY A 11 15.76 -2.46 -0.60
CA GLY A 11 16.36 -3.15 -1.73
C GLY A 11 15.92 -2.61 -3.09
N GLU A 12 15.11 -1.53 -3.11
CA GLU A 12 14.60 -0.89 -4.34
C GLU A 12 13.96 -1.89 -5.32
N GLN A 13 13.22 -2.87 -4.78
CA GLN A 13 12.68 -3.99 -5.58
C GLN A 13 11.41 -3.64 -6.36
N PHE A 14 10.83 -2.45 -6.13
CA PHE A 14 9.63 -2.00 -6.81
C PHE A 14 9.97 -1.30 -8.13
N ASP A 15 9.23 -1.61 -9.20
CA ASP A 15 9.44 -1.00 -10.52
C ASP A 15 9.21 0.51 -10.50
N TYR A 16 8.29 0.95 -9.64
CA TYR A 16 7.97 2.35 -9.38
C TYR A 16 8.39 2.74 -7.95
N GLY A 17 9.61 2.38 -7.54
CA GLY A 17 10.13 2.67 -6.20
C GLY A 17 10.21 4.18 -5.88
N ASP A 18 10.37 5.01 -6.90
CA ASP A 18 10.33 6.47 -6.83
C ASP A 18 8.96 7.04 -6.42
N GLU A 19 7.87 6.30 -6.66
CA GLU A 19 6.54 6.63 -6.17
C GLU A 19 6.34 6.30 -4.68
N ILE A 20 7.21 5.48 -4.06
CA ILE A 20 7.08 5.07 -2.66
C ILE A 20 7.60 6.18 -1.74
N CYS A 21 6.77 6.56 -0.76
CA CYS A 21 7.14 7.48 0.32
C CYS A 21 7.67 6.74 1.56
N GLY A 22 7.15 5.54 1.82
CA GLY A 22 7.50 4.74 2.98
C GLY A 22 6.39 3.76 3.35
N ALA A 23 6.60 3.04 4.45
CA ALA A 23 5.62 2.10 4.98
C ALA A 23 5.31 2.39 6.45
N VAL A 24 4.09 2.04 6.86
CA VAL A 24 3.58 2.23 8.22
C VAL A 24 2.94 0.94 8.69
N VAL A 25 3.25 0.54 9.92
CA VAL A 25 2.52 -0.51 10.64
C VAL A 25 1.66 0.12 11.73
N SER A 26 0.37 -0.20 11.72
CA SER A 26 -0.63 0.25 12.68
C SER A 26 -1.11 -0.94 13.50
N VAL A 27 -0.70 -0.98 14.77
CA VAL A 27 -1.15 -1.98 15.73
C VAL A 27 -2.44 -1.48 16.39
N ARG A 28 -3.50 -2.29 16.37
CA ARG A 28 -4.77 -2.04 17.07
C ARG A 28 -5.19 -3.32 17.77
N GLY A 29 -5.97 -3.21 18.85
CA GLY A 29 -6.30 -4.35 19.71
C GLY A 29 -6.94 -5.57 19.03
N LYS A 30 -7.58 -5.39 17.86
CA LYS A 30 -8.21 -6.49 17.10
C LYS A 30 -7.54 -6.80 15.76
N GLN A 31 -6.68 -5.92 15.25
CA GLN A 31 -6.09 -6.07 13.92
C GLN A 31 -4.82 -5.26 13.79
N GLU A 32 -3.82 -5.85 13.14
CA GLU A 32 -2.63 -5.16 12.68
C GLU A 32 -2.78 -4.85 11.19
N ARG A 33 -2.42 -3.63 10.80
CA ARG A 33 -2.45 -3.19 9.40
C ARG A 33 -1.09 -2.69 8.98
N ILE A 34 -0.61 -3.15 7.84
CA ILE A 34 0.59 -2.62 7.19
C ILE A 34 0.12 -1.86 5.96
N ALA A 35 0.67 -0.68 5.73
CA ALA A 35 0.39 0.14 4.55
C ALA A 35 1.68 0.67 3.95
N ILE A 36 1.71 0.77 2.62
CA ILE A 36 2.71 1.53 1.86
C ILE A 36 2.05 2.85 1.45
N TRP A 37 2.77 3.96 1.60
CA TRP A 37 2.34 5.28 1.12
C TRP A 37 3.04 5.60 -0.19
N THR A 38 2.26 6.08 -1.16
CA THR A 38 2.76 6.48 -2.48
C THR A 38 2.45 7.96 -2.75
N LYS A 39 3.22 8.58 -3.65
CA LYS A 39 3.14 10.02 -3.94
C LYS A 39 1.95 10.36 -4.83
N ASN A 40 1.83 9.70 -6.00
CA ASN A 40 0.83 10.06 -6.99
C ASN A 40 -0.30 9.02 -7.11
N ALA A 41 -1.37 9.27 -6.37
CA ALA A 41 -2.58 8.43 -6.40
C ALA A 41 -3.30 8.38 -7.76
N ALA A 42 -3.07 9.35 -8.66
CA ALA A 42 -3.69 9.37 -9.99
C ALA A 42 -2.95 8.49 -11.01
N ASN A 43 -1.71 8.09 -10.73
CA ASN A 43 -0.92 7.20 -11.58
C ASN A 43 -1.36 5.73 -11.37
N GLU A 44 -2.48 5.37 -11.98
CA GLU A 44 -3.08 4.03 -11.85
C GLU A 44 -2.10 2.90 -12.17
N THR A 45 -1.31 3.04 -13.23
CA THR A 45 -0.32 2.05 -13.65
C THR A 45 0.71 1.79 -12.55
N ALA A 46 1.25 2.85 -11.95
CA ALA A 46 2.19 2.71 -10.85
C ALA A 46 1.52 2.09 -9.61
N GLN A 47 0.31 2.54 -9.24
CA GLN A 47 -0.38 2.02 -8.06
C GLN A 47 -0.72 0.53 -8.17
N ILE A 48 -1.19 0.09 -9.35
CA ILE A 48 -1.48 -1.32 -9.62
C ILE A 48 -0.20 -2.16 -9.62
N SER A 49 0.88 -1.66 -10.24
CA SER A 49 2.17 -2.36 -10.27
C SER A 49 2.73 -2.56 -8.86
N ILE A 50 2.81 -1.49 -8.07
CA ILE A 50 3.31 -1.52 -6.69
C ILE A 50 2.47 -2.48 -5.84
N GLY A 51 1.14 -2.43 -5.94
CA GLY A 51 0.27 -3.31 -5.18
C GLY A 51 0.43 -4.79 -5.54
N LYS A 52 0.60 -5.12 -6.83
CA LYS A 52 0.86 -6.50 -7.28
C LYS A 52 2.21 -7.01 -6.81
N GLN A 53 3.28 -6.24 -7.04
CA GLN A 53 4.62 -6.59 -6.59
C GLN A 53 4.66 -6.78 -5.07
N TRP A 54 3.98 -5.91 -4.32
CA TRP A 54 3.92 -6.03 -2.86
C TRP A 54 3.25 -7.33 -2.42
N LYS A 55 2.17 -7.75 -3.09
CA LYS A 55 1.54 -9.06 -2.83
C LYS A 55 2.49 -10.20 -3.15
N GLU A 56 3.21 -10.14 -4.26
CA GLU A 56 4.19 -11.16 -4.66
C GLU A 56 5.33 -11.29 -3.64
N PHE A 57 5.91 -10.18 -3.17
CA PHE A 57 6.97 -10.18 -2.16
C PHE A 57 6.55 -10.79 -0.81
N MET A 58 5.25 -10.77 -0.52
CA MET A 58 4.69 -11.30 0.72
C MET A 58 3.99 -12.66 0.55
N ASP A 59 3.91 -13.20 -0.67
CA ASP A 59 3.03 -14.32 -1.04
C ASP A 59 1.59 -14.13 -0.52
N TYR A 60 1.07 -12.90 -0.62
CA TYR A 60 -0.25 -12.52 -0.09
C TYR A 60 -1.35 -12.69 -1.14
N LYS A 61 -2.32 -13.57 -0.87
CA LYS A 61 -3.34 -13.98 -1.86
C LYS A 61 -4.61 -13.15 -1.81
N ASP A 62 -4.96 -12.62 -0.64
CA ASP A 62 -6.17 -11.84 -0.47
C ASP A 62 -6.09 -10.49 -1.20
N PRO A 63 -7.24 -9.93 -1.62
CA PRO A 63 -7.26 -8.62 -2.26
C PRO A 63 -6.79 -7.53 -1.29
N ILE A 64 -5.97 -6.61 -1.78
CA ILE A 64 -5.57 -5.40 -1.05
C ILE A 64 -6.20 -4.16 -1.71
N GLY A 65 -6.50 -3.15 -0.90
CA GLY A 65 -7.11 -1.90 -1.36
C GLY A 65 -6.11 -0.75 -1.36
N PHE A 66 -6.20 0.10 -2.37
CA PHE A 66 -5.54 1.41 -2.38
C PHE A 66 -6.55 2.51 -2.02
N ILE A 67 -6.19 3.35 -1.06
CA ILE A 67 -7.03 4.44 -0.57
C ILE A 67 -6.30 5.76 -0.81
N VAL A 68 -6.96 6.70 -1.48
CA VAL A 68 -6.43 8.05 -1.68
C VAL A 68 -6.44 8.81 -0.36
N HIS A 69 -5.33 9.50 -0.03
CA HIS A 69 -5.21 10.23 1.24
C HIS A 69 -6.32 11.26 1.46
N ASP A 70 -6.77 11.96 0.42
CA ASP A 70 -7.85 12.94 0.53
C ASP A 70 -9.21 12.30 0.83
N ASP A 71 -9.43 11.05 0.41
CA ASP A 71 -10.62 10.29 0.79
C ASP A 71 -10.49 9.72 2.21
N ALA A 72 -9.29 9.34 2.65
CA ALA A 72 -9.03 8.90 4.02
C ALA A 72 -9.27 9.99 5.06
N LYS A 73 -9.13 11.27 4.69
CA LYS A 73 -9.40 12.43 5.57
C LYS A 73 -10.90 12.73 5.73
N LYS A 74 -11.76 12.26 4.82
CA LYS A 74 -13.21 12.51 4.89
C LYS A 74 -13.82 11.66 6.01
N MET A 75 -14.46 12.32 6.99
CA MET A 75 -14.94 11.67 8.22
C MET A 75 -16.33 11.03 8.11
N ASP A 76 -17.06 11.25 7.02
CA ASP A 76 -18.50 10.97 6.94
C ASP A 76 -18.83 9.50 6.62
N LYS A 77 -17.99 8.84 5.80
CA LYS A 77 -18.08 7.41 5.48
C LYS A 77 -16.67 6.84 5.36
N GLY A 78 -16.48 5.60 5.82
CA GLY A 78 -15.18 4.93 5.74
C GLY A 78 -14.61 5.03 4.31
N PRO A 79 -13.29 5.27 4.19
CA PRO A 79 -12.69 5.53 2.89
C PRO A 79 -12.89 4.35 1.93
N LYS A 80 -13.22 4.67 0.69
CA LYS A 80 -13.41 3.67 -0.36
C LYS A 80 -12.08 3.36 -1.03
N ASN A 81 -11.90 2.10 -1.42
CA ASN A 81 -10.77 1.70 -2.23
C ASN A 81 -10.93 2.30 -3.64
N ARG A 82 -9.92 3.06 -4.07
CA ARG A 82 -9.82 3.59 -5.43
C ARG A 82 -9.38 2.51 -6.42
N TYR A 83 -8.48 1.63 -5.97
CA TYR A 83 -7.99 0.45 -6.70
C TYR A 83 -7.99 -0.77 -5.78
N THR A 84 -8.11 -1.96 -6.36
CA THR A 84 -8.03 -3.25 -5.66
C THR A 84 -7.19 -4.20 -6.50
N VAL A 85 -6.24 -4.90 -5.89
CA VAL A 85 -5.34 -5.87 -6.55
C VAL A 85 -5.18 -7.17 -5.75
#